data_AF-A0A7S0BA41-F1
#
_entry.id   AF-A0A7S0BA41-F1
#
_cell.length_a   1.000
_cell.length_b   1.000
_cell.length_c   1.000
_cell.angle_alpha   90.00
_cell.angle_beta   90.00
_cell.angle_gamma   90.00
#
_symmetry.space_group_name_H-M   'P 1'
#
loop_
_entity.id
_entity.type
_entity.pdbx_description
1 polymer ?
#
loop_
_entity_poly.entity_id
_entity_poly.type
_entity_poly.pdbx_seq_one_letter_code
_entity_poly.pdbx_strand_id
1 'polypeptide(L)'
;MDPERDGDSNNGAAEVHAKGAAEVHANGTSDSPEVRKCWLGNWTVWWVVGLATSITFFWPTSPILRSALQRVPAGPCFILHVVASGIITAACFFNVFHTPSHGPTYCLVHRWLGRVGMVASYVGLACGLLSAWWERWSPSVRGTMIGLSVVASIQFGTTTAGLVGIRLAIAARKNGDMEKFNKLVRWHRTLMIALWVACMAPGWFRLPHLFGASKGSPLMFLGMLPVLVWTFRQGRAMDNKTCF
;
A
#
# COMPACT_ATOMS: atom_id res chain seq x y z
N MET A 1 -62.16 33.71 -39.06
CA MET A 1 -62.00 32.53 -38.20
C MET A 1 -61.25 31.51 -39.05
N ASP A 2 -59.94 31.41 -38.84
CA ASP A 2 -59.10 30.33 -39.36
C ASP A 2 -57.99 30.11 -38.32
N PRO A 3 -57.94 28.93 -37.67
CA PRO A 3 -56.83 28.55 -36.81
C PRO A 3 -56.08 27.38 -37.46
N GLU A 4 -55.01 27.67 -38.18
CA GLU A 4 -54.01 26.67 -38.56
C GLU A 4 -52.63 27.32 -38.60
N ARG A 5 -51.81 27.09 -37.57
CA ARG A 5 -50.38 26.80 -37.77
C ARG A 5 -49.65 26.40 -36.48
N ASP A 6 -48.65 25.57 -36.72
CA ASP A 6 -47.48 25.21 -35.90
C ASP A 6 -47.65 23.86 -35.17
N GLY A 7 -47.05 22.75 -35.61
CA GLY A 7 -45.86 22.60 -36.46
C GLY A 7 -44.79 21.83 -35.70
N ASP A 8 -45.08 20.57 -35.39
CA ASP A 8 -44.18 19.62 -34.74
C ASP A 8 -42.85 19.50 -35.48
N SER A 9 -41.79 20.02 -34.88
CA SER A 9 -40.42 19.89 -35.40
C SER A 9 -39.42 19.74 -34.26
N ASN A 10 -39.46 18.61 -33.54
CA ASN A 10 -38.38 18.32 -32.57
C ASN A 10 -38.03 16.84 -32.32
N ASN A 11 -38.43 15.91 -33.19
CA ASN A 11 -38.15 14.48 -32.99
C ASN A 11 -36.89 13.95 -33.69
N GLY A 12 -36.16 14.79 -34.45
CA GLY A 12 -34.98 14.33 -35.22
C GLY A 12 -33.67 14.20 -34.43
N ALA A 13 -33.49 14.97 -33.35
CA ALA A 13 -32.21 15.02 -32.62
C ALA A 13 -32.01 13.83 -31.67
N ALA A 14 -33.09 13.27 -31.13
CA ALA A 14 -33.03 12.14 -30.21
C ALA A 14 -32.66 10.82 -30.89
N GLU A 15 -33.06 10.62 -32.16
CA GLU A 15 -32.81 9.37 -32.88
C GLU A 15 -31.36 9.23 -33.37
N VAL A 16 -30.69 10.34 -33.69
CA VAL A 16 -29.28 10.35 -34.12
C VAL A 16 -28.34 10.03 -32.96
N HIS A 17 -28.64 10.48 -31.74
CA HIS A 17 -27.88 10.12 -30.54
C HIS A 17 -28.06 8.65 -30.13
N ALA A 18 -29.24 8.07 -30.35
CA ALA A 18 -29.51 6.67 -30.02
C ALA A 18 -28.81 5.69 -30.99
N LYS A 19 -28.77 6.01 -32.29
CA LYS A 19 -28.07 5.18 -33.29
C LYS A 19 -26.55 5.24 -33.16
N GLY A 20 -25.98 6.41 -32.84
CA GLY A 20 -24.53 6.52 -32.57
C GLY A 20 -24.05 5.74 -31.34
N ALA A 21 -24.88 5.62 -30.29
CA ALA A 21 -24.56 4.84 -29.11
C ALA A 21 -24.63 3.32 -29.34
N ALA A 22 -25.54 2.85 -30.21
CA ALA A 22 -25.70 1.44 -30.52
C ALA A 22 -24.58 0.92 -31.44
N GLU A 23 -24.09 1.74 -32.37
CA GLU A 23 -23.08 1.32 -33.37
C GLU A 23 -21.65 1.32 -32.81
N VAL A 24 -21.34 2.16 -31.80
CA VAL A 24 -20.06 2.12 -31.06
C VAL A 24 -19.94 0.84 -30.21
N HIS A 25 -21.04 0.19 -29.86
CA HIS A 25 -21.04 -1.08 -29.13
C HIS A 25 -20.85 -2.32 -30.01
N ALA A 26 -21.00 -2.23 -31.34
CA ALA A 26 -20.99 -3.39 -32.23
C ALA A 26 -19.61 -3.72 -32.85
N ASN A 27 -18.67 -2.77 -32.87
CA ASN A 27 -17.33 -2.96 -33.48
C ASN A 27 -16.17 -3.08 -32.47
N GLY A 28 -16.47 -3.18 -31.18
CA GLY A 28 -15.47 -3.56 -30.19
C GLY A 28 -15.33 -5.08 -30.18
N THR A 29 -14.29 -5.61 -30.83
CA THR A 29 -13.77 -6.94 -30.53
C THR A 29 -13.78 -7.13 -29.02
N SER A 30 -14.40 -8.23 -28.58
CA SER A 30 -14.63 -8.60 -27.20
C SER A 30 -13.33 -8.93 -26.46
N ASP A 31 -12.42 -7.97 -26.36
CA ASP A 31 -11.33 -7.97 -25.41
C ASP A 31 -11.94 -7.71 -24.04
N SER A 32 -12.76 -8.65 -23.57
CA SER A 32 -12.99 -8.79 -22.14
C SER A 32 -11.58 -8.87 -21.54
N PRO A 33 -11.17 -7.94 -20.67
CA PRO A 33 -9.80 -7.88 -20.19
C PRO A 33 -9.45 -9.26 -19.67
N GLU A 34 -8.50 -9.93 -20.34
CA GLU A 34 -8.16 -11.32 -20.04
C GLU A 34 -7.98 -11.46 -18.54
N VAL A 35 -8.89 -12.20 -17.91
CA VAL A 35 -8.83 -12.41 -16.46
C VAL A 35 -7.54 -13.16 -16.19
N ARG A 36 -6.58 -12.44 -15.61
CA ARG A 36 -5.24 -12.97 -15.38
C ARG A 36 -5.38 -14.20 -14.47
N LYS A 37 -4.78 -15.33 -14.88
CA LYS A 37 -4.82 -16.58 -14.10
C LYS A 37 -4.35 -16.34 -12.66
N CYS A 38 -5.03 -16.95 -11.69
CA CYS A 38 -4.80 -16.71 -10.26
C CYS A 38 -3.38 -17.07 -9.78
N TRP A 39 -2.70 -18.01 -10.45
CA TRP A 39 -1.31 -18.39 -10.13
C TRP A 39 -0.26 -17.42 -10.71
N LEU A 40 -0.63 -16.54 -11.64
CA LEU A 40 0.21 -15.43 -12.11
C LEU A 40 0.15 -14.27 -11.10
N GLY A 41 0.62 -14.55 -9.88
CA GLY A 41 0.81 -13.58 -8.81
C GLY A 41 1.95 -12.60 -9.12
N ASN A 42 2.18 -11.63 -8.23
CA ASN A 42 3.27 -10.67 -8.38
C ASN A 42 4.58 -11.24 -7.82
N TRP A 43 5.07 -12.33 -8.41
CA TRP A 43 6.30 -13.02 -8.01
C TRP A 43 7.54 -12.23 -8.43
N THR A 44 7.87 -11.19 -7.67
CA THR A 44 9.19 -10.55 -7.79
C THR A 44 10.09 -11.08 -6.69
N VAL A 45 11.40 -11.17 -6.96
CA VAL A 45 12.40 -11.60 -5.96
C VAL A 45 12.29 -10.79 -4.67
N TRP A 46 11.93 -9.50 -4.78
CA TRP A 46 11.72 -8.60 -3.64
C TRP A 46 10.56 -9.03 -2.74
N TRP A 47 9.47 -9.54 -3.31
CA TRP A 47 8.33 -10.04 -2.53
C TRP A 47 8.67 -11.34 -1.82
N VAL A 48 9.44 -12.23 -2.46
CA VAL A 48 9.88 -13.50 -1.85
C VAL A 48 10.83 -13.24 -0.69
N VAL A 49 11.79 -12.33 -0.85
CA VAL A 49 12.71 -11.93 0.23
C VAL A 49 11.93 -11.25 1.37
N GLY A 50 11.00 -10.35 1.05
CA GLY A 50 10.12 -9.72 2.05
C GLY A 50 9.26 -10.73 2.81
N LEU A 51 8.72 -11.73 2.11
CA LEU A 51 7.96 -12.83 2.70
C LEU A 51 8.82 -13.66 3.67
N ALA A 52 10.00 -14.10 3.23
CA ALA A 52 10.91 -14.89 4.05
C ALA A 52 11.34 -14.14 5.32
N THR A 53 11.70 -12.87 5.19
CA THR A 53 12.05 -12.02 6.33
C THR A 53 10.87 -11.81 7.28
N SER A 54 9.68 -11.50 6.77
CA SER A 54 8.49 -11.35 7.62
C SER A 54 8.12 -12.64 8.36
N ILE A 55 8.15 -13.81 7.69
CA ILE A 55 7.90 -15.10 8.34
C ILE A 55 8.91 -15.34 9.46
N THR A 56 10.21 -15.21 9.19
CA THR A 56 11.24 -15.45 10.21
C THR A 56 11.10 -14.56 11.46
N PHE A 57 10.49 -13.38 11.36
CA PHE A 57 10.26 -12.49 12.51
C PHE A 57 8.92 -12.71 13.21
N PHE A 58 7.84 -12.85 12.46
CA PHE A 58 6.48 -12.89 13.02
C PHE A 58 6.00 -14.30 13.35
N TRP A 59 6.76 -15.33 12.95
CA TRP A 59 6.37 -16.70 13.29
C TRP A 59 6.40 -16.92 14.81
N PRO A 60 5.36 -17.48 15.43
CA PRO A 60 5.28 -17.66 16.89
C PRO A 60 6.42 -18.48 17.50
N THR A 61 7.03 -19.37 16.71
CA THR A 61 8.19 -20.16 17.15
C THR A 61 9.53 -19.49 16.86
N SER A 62 9.53 -18.28 16.31
CA SER A 62 10.75 -17.51 16.06
C SER A 62 11.53 -17.33 17.36
N PRO A 63 12.79 -17.77 17.43
CA PRO A 63 13.62 -17.60 18.62
C PRO A 63 13.82 -16.12 18.97
N ILE A 64 13.71 -15.24 17.97
CA ILE A 64 13.81 -13.79 18.12
C ILE A 64 12.60 -13.25 18.90
N LEU A 65 11.39 -13.65 18.51
CA LEU A 65 10.16 -13.24 19.20
C LEU A 65 10.13 -13.80 20.62
N ARG A 66 10.49 -15.08 20.80
CA ARG A 66 10.59 -15.70 22.14
C ARG A 66 11.59 -14.99 23.04
N SER A 67 12.79 -14.69 22.54
CA SER A 67 13.79 -13.94 23.31
C SER A 67 13.30 -12.53 23.66
N ALA A 68 12.58 -11.86 22.75
CA ALA A 68 12.02 -10.55 23.02
C ALA A 68 10.93 -10.60 24.10
N LEU A 69 10.06 -11.62 24.10
CA LEU A 69 9.01 -11.81 25.10
C LEU A 69 9.56 -12.18 26.48
N GLN A 70 10.70 -12.87 26.55
CA GLN A 70 11.33 -13.28 27.81
C GLN A 70 12.10 -12.16 28.52
N ARG A 71 12.62 -11.16 27.77
CA ARG A 71 13.49 -10.10 28.35
C ARG A 71 12.73 -9.04 29.12
N VAL A 72 11.54 -8.68 28.66
CA VAL A 72 10.68 -7.66 29.27
C VAL A 72 9.25 -8.13 29.11
N PRO A 73 8.42 -8.11 30.17
CA PRO A 73 7.01 -8.45 30.07
C PRO A 73 6.35 -7.72 28.92
N ALA A 74 5.56 -8.43 28.12
CA ALA A 74 4.79 -7.85 27.04
C ALA A 74 3.59 -7.10 27.63
N GLY A 75 3.66 -5.77 27.68
CA GLY A 75 2.51 -4.97 28.03
C GLY A 75 1.53 -4.81 26.85
N PRO A 76 0.40 -4.14 27.10
CA PRO A 76 -0.72 -4.11 26.17
C PRO A 76 -0.38 -3.39 24.85
N CYS A 77 0.44 -2.33 24.88
CA CYS A 77 0.80 -1.62 23.65
C CYS A 77 1.71 -2.48 22.78
N PHE A 78 2.67 -3.20 23.39
CA PHE A 78 3.51 -4.12 22.63
C PHE A 78 2.67 -5.21 21.95
N ILE A 79 1.73 -5.83 22.68
CA ILE A 79 0.87 -6.89 22.13
C ILE A 79 0.03 -6.36 20.97
N LEU A 80 -0.66 -5.22 21.16
CA LEU A 80 -1.46 -4.60 20.10
C LEU A 80 -0.62 -4.24 18.86
N HIS A 81 0.60 -3.73 19.05
CA HIS A 81 1.52 -3.46 17.95
C HIS A 81 1.90 -4.73 17.17
N VAL A 82 2.18 -5.84 17.87
CA VAL A 82 2.52 -7.12 17.23
C VAL A 82 1.31 -7.70 16.48
N VAL A 83 0.11 -7.66 17.06
CA VAL A 83 -1.13 -8.11 16.41
C VAL A 83 -1.40 -7.29 15.15
N ALA A 84 -1.34 -5.96 15.25
CA ALA A 84 -1.52 -5.06 14.11
C ALA A 84 -0.50 -5.34 12.99
N SER A 85 0.77 -5.55 13.36
CA SER A 85 1.83 -5.90 12.42
C SER A 85 1.57 -7.25 11.73
N GLY A 86 1.03 -8.23 12.46
CA GLY A 86 0.61 -9.53 11.92
C GLY A 86 -0.53 -9.39 10.90
N ILE A 87 -1.55 -8.58 11.21
CA ILE A 87 -2.67 -8.29 10.30
C ILE A 87 -2.17 -7.63 9.01
N ILE A 88 -1.31 -6.60 9.13
CA ILE A 88 -0.73 -5.92 7.97
C ILE A 88 0.08 -6.90 7.13
N THR A 89 0.90 -7.73 7.76
CA THR A 89 1.72 -8.75 7.08
C THR A 89 0.85 -9.73 6.31
N ALA A 90 -0.23 -10.24 6.92
CA ALA A 90 -1.18 -11.13 6.25
C ALA A 90 -1.88 -10.45 5.06
N ALA A 91 -2.31 -9.19 5.22
CA ALA A 91 -2.91 -8.41 4.13
C ALA A 91 -1.92 -8.20 2.98
N CYS A 92 -0.66 -7.90 3.28
CA CYS A 92 0.39 -7.80 2.29
C CYS A 92 0.65 -9.14 1.59
N PHE A 93 0.73 -10.26 2.32
CA PHE A 93 0.89 -11.58 1.71
C PHE A 93 -0.26 -11.93 0.78
N PHE A 94 -1.50 -11.68 1.19
CA PHE A 94 -2.64 -11.85 0.31
C PHE A 94 -2.46 -11.04 -0.99
N ASN A 95 -2.00 -9.79 -0.90
CA ASN A 95 -1.79 -8.92 -2.06
C ASN A 95 -0.59 -9.32 -2.94
N VAL A 96 0.33 -10.17 -2.47
CA VAL A 96 1.39 -10.78 -3.30
C VAL A 96 0.81 -11.85 -4.21
N PHE A 97 -0.01 -12.73 -3.63
CA PHE A 97 -0.61 -13.85 -4.34
C PHE A 97 -1.79 -13.42 -5.19
N HIS A 98 -2.56 -12.44 -4.73
CA HIS A 98 -3.81 -12.01 -5.33
C HIS A 98 -3.79 -10.52 -5.65
N THR A 99 -4.18 -10.20 -6.88
CA THR A 99 -4.23 -8.82 -7.36
C THR A 99 -5.65 -8.48 -7.78
N PRO A 100 -6.08 -7.20 -7.73
CA PRO A 100 -7.40 -6.80 -8.22
C PRO A 100 -7.68 -7.18 -9.69
N SER A 101 -6.62 -7.37 -10.49
CA SER A 101 -6.71 -7.86 -11.87
C SER A 101 -7.13 -9.32 -12.02
N HIS A 102 -7.20 -10.10 -10.93
CA HIS A 102 -7.69 -11.49 -10.95
C HIS A 102 -9.22 -11.59 -10.97
N GLY A 103 -9.94 -10.48 -10.87
CA GLY A 103 -11.40 -10.43 -11.07
C GLY A 103 -12.16 -9.62 -10.01
N PRO A 104 -13.49 -9.50 -10.15
CA PRO A 104 -14.33 -8.65 -9.30
C PRO A 104 -14.26 -9.01 -7.81
N THR A 105 -14.27 -10.31 -7.49
CA THR A 105 -14.17 -10.81 -6.11
C THR A 105 -12.88 -10.38 -5.45
N TYR A 106 -11.74 -10.51 -6.14
CA TYR A 106 -10.44 -10.10 -5.61
C TYR A 106 -10.32 -8.59 -5.45
N CYS A 107 -10.97 -7.81 -6.31
CA CYS A 107 -11.06 -6.36 -6.14
C CYS A 107 -11.83 -5.98 -4.85
N LEU A 108 -12.91 -6.69 -4.55
CA LEU A 108 -13.68 -6.49 -3.31
C LEU A 108 -12.85 -6.86 -2.08
N VAL A 109 -12.20 -8.04 -2.10
CA VAL A 109 -11.34 -8.49 -1.00
C VAL A 109 -10.17 -7.54 -0.80
N HIS A 110 -9.50 -7.10 -1.87
CA HIS A 110 -8.41 -6.13 -1.80
C HIS A 110 -8.85 -4.80 -1.17
N ARG A 111 -10.05 -4.31 -1.51
CA ARG A 111 -10.62 -3.11 -0.89
C ARG A 111 -10.89 -3.29 0.59
N TRP A 112 -11.41 -4.45 0.99
CA TRP A 112 -11.69 -4.75 2.40
C TRP A 112 -10.39 -4.89 3.21
N LEU A 113 -9.43 -5.66 2.71
CA LEU A 113 -8.09 -5.79 3.31
C LEU A 113 -7.38 -4.45 3.38
N GLY A 114 -7.52 -3.59 2.37
CA GLY A 114 -6.99 -2.23 2.41
C GLY A 114 -7.56 -1.42 3.58
N ARG A 115 -8.86 -1.50 3.84
CA ARG A 115 -9.49 -0.79 4.98
C ARG A 115 -9.03 -1.32 6.33
N VAL A 116 -9.01 -2.64 6.48
CA VAL A 116 -8.54 -3.30 7.72
C VAL A 116 -7.06 -2.98 7.95
N GLY A 117 -6.25 -3.09 6.91
CA GLY A 117 -4.82 -2.76 6.93
C GLY A 117 -4.57 -1.31 7.32
N MET A 118 -5.36 -0.35 6.83
CA MET A 118 -5.25 1.06 7.22
C MET A 118 -5.48 1.28 8.73
N VAL A 119 -6.55 0.68 9.29
CA VAL A 119 -6.85 0.78 10.71
C VAL A 119 -5.74 0.13 11.54
N ALA A 120 -5.31 -1.08 11.14
CA ALA A 120 -4.21 -1.78 11.78
C ALA A 120 -2.90 -0.96 11.72
N SER A 121 -2.59 -0.30 10.60
CA SER A 121 -1.40 0.55 10.47
C SER A 121 -1.40 1.70 11.47
N TYR A 122 -2.51 2.40 11.66
CA TYR A 122 -2.57 3.53 12.60
C TYR A 122 -2.52 3.07 14.06
N VAL A 123 -3.27 2.03 14.41
CA VAL A 123 -3.23 1.44 15.76
C VAL A 123 -1.83 0.89 16.05
N GLY A 124 -1.28 0.12 15.11
CA GLY A 124 0.04 -0.46 15.21
C GLY A 124 1.14 0.59 15.36
N LEU A 125 1.05 1.71 14.63
CA LEU A 125 2.00 2.82 14.75
C LEU A 125 1.93 3.48 16.13
N ALA A 126 0.73 3.85 16.59
CA ALA A 126 0.56 4.50 17.89
C ALA A 126 1.05 3.60 19.02
N CYS A 127 0.61 2.34 19.03
CA CYS A 127 1.04 1.34 20.01
C CYS A 127 2.54 1.01 19.90
N GLY A 128 3.11 1.03 18.70
CA GLY A 128 4.54 0.79 18.47
C GLY A 128 5.41 1.91 19.04
N LEU A 129 5.02 3.16 18.84
CA LEU A 129 5.70 4.33 19.41
C LEU A 129 5.59 4.34 20.94
N LEU A 130 4.39 4.09 21.50
CA LEU A 130 4.20 3.96 22.95
C LEU A 130 5.00 2.79 23.52
N SER A 131 5.02 1.65 22.84
CA SER A 131 5.81 0.50 23.28
C SER A 131 7.30 0.82 23.30
N ALA A 132 7.82 1.47 22.26
CA ALA A 132 9.23 1.84 22.18
C ALA A 132 9.61 2.86 23.25
N TRP A 133 8.87 3.96 23.36
CA TRP A 133 9.27 5.13 24.15
C TRP A 133 8.76 5.14 25.59
N TRP A 134 7.80 4.29 25.93
CA TRP A 134 7.21 4.23 27.27
C TRP A 134 7.32 2.83 27.88
N GLU A 135 6.62 1.85 27.31
CA GLU A 135 6.42 0.53 27.95
C GLU A 135 7.72 -0.29 28.02
N ARG A 136 8.55 -0.22 26.98
CA ARG A 136 9.75 -1.04 26.81
C ARG A 136 11.00 -0.19 26.55
N TRP A 137 11.00 1.03 27.05
CA TRP A 137 12.12 1.95 26.90
C TRP A 137 13.39 1.38 27.56
N SER A 138 14.53 1.46 26.85
CA SER A 138 15.84 1.12 27.40
C SER A 138 16.94 1.94 26.74
N PRO A 139 17.88 2.52 27.51
CA PRO A 139 19.03 3.25 26.96
C PRO A 139 19.87 2.44 25.99
N SER A 140 19.95 1.11 26.20
CA SER A 140 20.79 0.19 25.42
C SER A 140 20.36 0.02 23.96
N VAL A 141 19.13 0.41 23.61
CA VAL A 141 18.54 0.25 22.26
C VAL A 141 18.09 1.57 21.64
N ARG A 142 18.52 2.71 22.21
CA ARG A 142 18.09 4.06 21.79
C ARG A 142 18.23 4.30 20.28
N GLY A 143 19.33 3.89 19.67
CA GLY A 143 19.55 4.06 18.22
C GLY A 143 18.51 3.32 17.38
N THR A 144 18.18 2.08 17.76
CA THR A 144 17.14 1.28 17.10
C THR A 144 15.76 1.94 17.25
N MET A 145 15.44 2.49 18.42
CA MET A 145 14.16 3.17 18.67
C MET A 145 13.99 4.43 17.81
N ILE A 146 15.04 5.25 17.69
CA ILE A 146 15.04 6.44 16.83
C ILE A 146 14.83 6.00 15.37
N GLY A 147 15.62 5.03 14.90
CA GLY A 147 15.51 4.52 13.53
C GLY A 147 14.11 3.98 13.21
N LEU A 148 13.53 3.18 14.11
CA LEU A 148 12.17 2.66 13.96
C LEU A 148 11.10 3.76 14.00
N SER A 149 11.31 4.83 14.77
CA SER A 149 10.40 5.97 14.81
C SER A 149 10.37 6.72 13.47
N VAL A 150 11.55 6.94 12.86
CA VAL A 150 11.63 7.56 11.53
C VAL A 150 10.94 6.68 10.48
N VAL A 151 11.16 5.36 10.53
CA VAL A 151 10.46 4.44 9.64
C VAL A 151 8.95 4.49 9.86
N ALA A 152 8.49 4.53 11.11
CA ALA A 152 7.07 4.64 11.42
C ALA A 152 6.47 5.92 10.80
N SER A 153 7.18 7.06 10.86
CA SER A 153 6.76 8.30 10.20
C SER A 153 6.66 8.14 8.66
N ILE A 154 7.62 7.46 8.04
CA ILE A 154 7.58 7.18 6.59
C ILE A 154 6.39 6.27 6.24
N GLN A 155 6.15 5.21 7.03
CA GLN A 155 5.01 4.31 6.86
C GLN A 155 3.69 5.06 7.02
N PHE A 156 3.57 5.93 8.02
CA PHE A 156 2.41 6.78 8.22
C PHE A 156 2.14 7.68 7.02
N GLY A 157 3.18 8.40 6.57
CA GLY A 157 3.09 9.32 5.44
C GLY A 157 2.67 8.61 4.15
N THR A 158 3.34 7.50 3.82
CA THR A 158 3.04 6.71 2.60
C THR A 158 1.66 6.06 2.66
N THR A 159 1.23 5.55 3.81
CA THR A 159 -0.11 4.99 4.03
C THR A 159 -1.20 6.06 3.83
N THR A 160 -1.02 7.22 4.45
CA THR A 160 -1.97 8.34 4.38
C THR A 160 -2.04 8.91 2.96
N ALA A 161 -0.89 9.19 2.34
CA ALA A 161 -0.81 9.66 0.96
C ALA A 161 -1.41 8.64 -0.02
N GLY A 162 -1.19 7.35 0.22
CA GLY A 162 -1.77 6.27 -0.57
C GLY A 162 -3.30 6.28 -0.53
N LEU A 163 -3.88 6.44 0.67
CA LEU A 163 -5.32 6.56 0.86
C LEU A 163 -5.89 7.80 0.15
N VAL A 164 -5.24 8.95 0.29
CA VAL A 164 -5.66 10.19 -0.37
C VAL A 164 -5.60 10.01 -1.90
N GLY A 165 -4.51 9.45 -2.42
CA GLY A 165 -4.30 9.23 -3.85
C GLY A 165 -5.36 8.36 -4.50
N ILE A 166 -5.74 7.25 -3.86
CA ILE A 166 -6.78 6.38 -4.42
C ILE A 166 -8.17 7.04 -4.36
N ARG A 167 -8.46 7.85 -3.33
CA ARG A 167 -9.72 8.61 -3.26
C ARG A 167 -9.80 9.66 -4.36
N LEU A 168 -8.71 10.41 -4.58
CA LEU A 168 -8.62 11.38 -5.67
C LEU A 168 -8.73 10.69 -7.04
N ALA A 169 -8.13 9.51 -7.21
CA ALA A 169 -8.26 8.74 -8.44
C ALA A 169 -9.72 8.37 -8.71
N ILE A 170 -10.42 7.83 -7.70
CA ILE A 170 -11.84 7.49 -7.83
C ILE A 170 -12.68 8.72 -8.20
N ALA A 171 -12.40 9.89 -7.61
CA ALA A 171 -13.07 11.13 -7.97
C ALA A 171 -12.79 11.55 -9.44
N ALA A 172 -11.54 11.47 -9.89
CA ALA A 172 -11.18 11.76 -11.29
C ALA A 172 -11.91 10.84 -12.27
N ARG A 173 -11.99 9.55 -11.97
CA ARG A 173 -12.74 8.58 -12.78
C ARG A 173 -14.23 8.93 -12.87
N LYS A 174 -14.85 9.35 -11.75
CA LYS A 174 -16.26 9.78 -11.75
C LYS A 174 -16.50 11.02 -12.62
N ASN A 175 -15.51 11.88 -12.76
CA ASN A 175 -15.58 13.08 -13.58
C ASN A 175 -15.18 12.84 -15.05
N GLY A 176 -14.91 11.59 -15.46
CA GLY A 176 -14.49 11.26 -16.82
C GLY A 176 -13.02 11.56 -17.14
N ASP A 177 -12.24 12.06 -16.18
CA ASP A 177 -10.82 12.40 -16.36
C ASP A 177 -9.93 11.16 -16.20
N MET A 178 -9.85 10.36 -17.28
CA MET A 178 -9.11 9.10 -17.30
C MET A 178 -7.59 9.29 -17.25
N GLU A 179 -7.08 10.41 -17.76
CA GLU A 179 -5.65 10.71 -17.70
C GLU A 179 -5.20 10.93 -16.25
N LYS A 180 -5.91 11.80 -15.52
CA LYS A 180 -5.65 12.06 -14.10
C LYS A 180 -5.87 10.82 -13.25
N PHE A 181 -6.90 10.02 -13.54
CA PHE A 181 -7.11 8.73 -12.90
C PHE A 181 -5.87 7.83 -13.04
N ASN A 182 -5.37 7.63 -14.27
CA ASN A 182 -4.19 6.80 -14.53
C ASN A 182 -2.91 7.34 -13.88
N LYS A 183 -2.74 8.66 -13.81
CA LYS A 183 -1.63 9.30 -13.09
C LYS A 183 -1.70 9.03 -11.58
N LEU A 184 -2.87 9.20 -10.97
CA LEU A 184 -3.08 9.00 -9.53
C LEU A 184 -3.00 7.51 -9.13
N VAL A 185 -3.46 6.60 -9.97
CA VAL A 185 -3.29 5.15 -9.75
C VAL A 185 -1.82 4.75 -9.78
N ARG A 186 -1.03 5.27 -10.73
CA ARG A 186 0.42 5.05 -10.77
C ARG A 186 1.09 5.59 -9.51
N TRP A 187 0.72 6.79 -9.08
CA TRP A 187 1.20 7.38 -7.83
C TRP A 187 0.88 6.51 -6.61
N HIS A 188 -0.38 6.09 -6.46
CA HIS A 188 -0.81 5.19 -5.39
C HIS A 188 0.01 3.89 -5.38
N ARG A 189 0.20 3.26 -6.54
CA ARG A 189 1.02 2.04 -6.66
C ARG A 189 2.46 2.27 -6.18
N THR A 190 3.07 3.38 -6.58
CA THR A 190 4.42 3.76 -6.13
C THR A 190 4.49 3.90 -4.61
N LEU A 191 3.50 4.56 -4.00
CA LEU A 191 3.41 4.70 -2.54
C LEU A 191 3.24 3.35 -1.83
N MET A 192 2.45 2.42 -2.39
CA MET A 192 2.30 1.08 -1.81
C MET A 192 3.60 0.27 -1.84
N ILE A 193 4.42 0.44 -2.88
CA ILE A 193 5.75 -0.18 -2.93
C ILE A 193 6.69 0.47 -1.91
N ALA A 194 6.69 1.79 -1.80
CA ALA A 194 7.49 2.49 -0.79
C ALA A 194 7.09 2.07 0.64
N LEU A 195 5.79 1.97 0.91
CA LEU A 195 5.24 1.45 2.16
C LEU A 195 5.75 0.03 2.43
N TRP A 196 5.69 -0.86 1.43
CA TRP A 196 6.22 -2.23 1.57
C TRP A 196 7.70 -2.26 1.94
N VAL A 197 8.54 -1.45 1.27
CA VAL A 197 9.98 -1.35 1.58
C VAL A 197 10.20 -0.86 3.02
N ALA A 198 9.41 0.12 3.47
CA ALA A 198 9.45 0.62 4.84
C ALA A 198 8.97 -0.42 5.86
N CYS A 199 7.97 -1.26 5.53
CA CYS A 199 7.51 -2.36 6.38
C CYS A 199 8.59 -3.43 6.61
N MET A 200 9.53 -3.60 5.68
CA MET A 200 10.66 -4.51 5.83
C MET A 200 11.80 -3.97 6.70
N ALA A 201 11.71 -2.73 7.19
CA ALA A 201 12.77 -2.11 8.00
C ALA A 201 13.22 -2.91 9.23
N PRO A 202 12.34 -3.59 10.00
CA PRO A 202 12.80 -4.45 11.08
C PRO A 202 13.76 -5.56 10.61
N GLY A 203 13.63 -6.02 9.37
CA GLY A 203 14.61 -6.91 8.74
C GLY A 203 15.89 -6.17 8.36
N TRP A 204 15.77 -4.99 7.74
CA TRP A 204 16.93 -4.18 7.34
C TRP A 204 17.81 -3.77 8.53
N PHE A 205 17.22 -3.36 9.66
CA PHE A 205 17.95 -3.04 10.88
C PHE A 205 18.70 -4.24 11.47
N ARG A 206 18.36 -5.47 11.09
CA ARG A 206 19.06 -6.68 11.56
C ARG A 206 20.16 -7.16 10.63
N LEU A 207 20.23 -6.69 9.39
CA LEU A 207 21.34 -7.03 8.51
C LEU A 207 22.70 -6.61 9.10
N PRO A 208 22.89 -5.38 9.63
CA PRO A 208 24.15 -5.00 10.28
C PRO A 208 24.54 -5.92 11.44
N HIS A 209 23.56 -6.46 12.18
CA HIS A 209 23.83 -7.43 13.25
C HIS A 209 24.43 -8.74 12.74
N LEU A 210 24.00 -9.21 11.57
CA LEU A 210 24.58 -10.40 10.94
C LEU A 210 26.05 -10.18 10.58
N PHE A 211 26.46 -8.93 10.37
CA PHE A 211 27.85 -8.52 10.10
C PHE A 211 28.58 -8.02 11.36
N GLY A 212 28.07 -8.34 12.57
CA GLY A 212 28.76 -8.05 13.82
C GLY A 212 28.52 -6.65 14.41
N ALA A 213 27.62 -5.84 13.85
CA ALA A 213 27.27 -4.55 14.44
C ALA A 213 26.55 -4.72 15.79
N SER A 214 26.90 -3.88 16.78
CA SER A 214 26.21 -3.84 18.08
C SER A 214 24.86 -3.10 17.97
N LYS A 215 23.94 -3.34 18.93
CA LYS A 215 22.56 -2.77 18.90
C LYS A 215 22.50 -1.25 19.01
N GLY A 216 23.55 -0.66 19.60
CA GLY A 216 23.72 0.78 19.70
C GLY A 216 24.59 1.37 18.59
N SER A 217 25.09 0.55 17.65
CA SER A 217 25.98 1.04 16.60
C SER A 217 25.25 1.97 15.63
N PRO A 218 25.87 3.08 15.20
CA PRO A 218 25.33 3.91 14.13
C PRO A 218 25.24 3.15 12.79
N LEU A 219 25.94 2.01 12.63
CA LEU A 219 25.79 1.14 11.47
C LEU A 219 24.37 0.60 11.30
N MET A 220 23.56 0.61 12.36
CA MET A 220 22.13 0.27 12.29
C MET A 220 21.37 1.18 11.31
N PHE A 221 21.81 2.43 11.13
CA PHE A 221 21.22 3.36 10.16
C PHE A 221 21.47 2.95 8.70
N LEU A 222 22.45 2.08 8.42
CA LEU A 222 22.63 1.52 7.07
C LEU A 222 21.40 0.69 6.65
N GLY A 223 20.70 0.08 7.60
CA GLY A 223 19.43 -0.60 7.35
C GLY A 223 18.32 0.34 6.85
N MET A 224 18.45 1.66 7.03
CA MET A 224 17.50 2.63 6.50
C MET A 224 17.81 3.02 5.06
N LEU A 225 19.02 2.78 4.55
CA LEU A 225 19.42 3.21 3.21
C LEU A 225 18.50 2.67 2.11
N PRO A 226 18.08 1.38 2.08
CA PRO A 226 17.15 0.90 1.07
C PRO A 226 15.82 1.68 1.08
N VAL A 227 15.30 1.98 2.28
CA VAL A 227 14.06 2.75 2.46
C VAL A 227 14.23 4.19 1.97
N LEU A 228 15.31 4.85 2.39
CA LEU A 228 15.58 6.25 2.05
C LEU A 228 15.89 6.42 0.55
N VAL A 229 16.81 5.61 0.00
CA VAL A 229 17.18 5.66 -1.42
C VAL A 229 15.97 5.43 -2.30
N TRP A 230 15.11 4.45 -1.96
CA TRP A 230 13.87 4.22 -2.69
C TRP A 230 12.95 5.43 -2.61
N THR A 231 12.70 5.95 -1.41
CA THR A 231 11.81 7.10 -1.18
C THR A 231 12.27 8.34 -1.96
N PHE A 232 13.57 8.66 -1.91
CA PHE A 232 14.16 9.79 -2.65
C PHE A 232 14.14 9.59 -4.17
N ARG A 233 14.39 8.37 -4.65
CA ARG A 233 14.34 8.06 -6.09
C ARG A 233 12.92 8.20 -6.63
N GLN A 234 11.91 7.82 -5.84
CA GLN A 234 10.51 7.98 -6.23
C GLN A 234 10.07 9.44 -6.23
N GLY A 235 10.49 10.25 -5.26
CA GLY A 235 10.24 11.71 -5.28
C GLY A 235 10.69 12.36 -6.58
N ARG A 236 11.95 12.13 -6.97
CA ARG A 236 12.51 12.68 -8.22
C ARG A 236 11.82 12.19 -9.49
N ALA A 237 11.35 10.94 -9.51
CA ALA A 237 10.63 10.38 -10.66
C ALA A 237 9.23 11.02 -10.85
N MET A 238 8.66 11.61 -9.80
CA MET A 238 7.40 12.36 -9.87
C MET A 238 7.63 13.80 -10.35
N ASP A 239 8.72 14.44 -9.90
CA ASP A 239 9.05 15.82 -10.26
C ASP A 239 9.45 15.95 -11.75
N ASN A 240 10.14 14.94 -12.31
CA ASN A 240 10.54 14.95 -13.73
C ASN A 240 9.39 14.60 -14.71
N LYS A 241 8.15 14.48 -14.23
CA LYS A 241 6.96 14.27 -15.06
C LYS A 241 5.86 15.31 -14.84
N THR A 242 6.19 16.44 -14.22
CA THR A 242 5.41 17.68 -14.32
C THR A 242 5.90 18.49 -15.50
N CYS A 243 5.64 18.01 -16.72
CA CYS A 243 5.31 18.94 -17.79
C CYS A 243 3.80 19.17 -17.67
N PHE A 244 3.46 20.42 -17.36
CA PHE A 244 2.17 21.00 -17.74
C PHE A 244 2.06 21.02 -19.27
#